data_AF-A0A915KID8-F1
#
_entry.id   AF-A0A915KID8-F1
#
_cell.length_a   1.000
_cell.length_b   1.000
_cell.length_c   1.000
_cell.angle_alpha   90.00
_cell.angle_beta   90.00
_cell.angle_gamma   90.00
#
_symmetry.space_group_name_H-M   'P 1'
#
loop_
_entity.id
_entity.type
_entity.pdbx_description
1 polymer ?
#
loop_
_entity_poly.entity_id
_entity_poly.type
_entity_poly.pdbx_seq_one_letter_code
_entity_poly.pdbx_strand_id
1 'polypeptide(L)' 'MQTGVYRETLTIDGPEISLKDLREKAVKLIEKKYPNNPFGKDLSDHILLYRHDMRSINILQLITTTIELCEGTMVEIVLS' A
#
# COMPACT_ATOMS: atom_id res chain seq x y z
N MET A 1 4.78 -2.45 -3.99
CA MET A 1 3.86 -2.58 -2.85
C MET A 1 4.23 -3.82 -2.06
N GLN A 2 4.17 -3.76 -0.73
CA GLN A 2 4.64 -4.83 0.16
C GLN A 2 3.66 -5.05 1.31
N THR A 3 3.55 -6.30 1.76
CA THR A 3 2.84 -6.71 2.96
C THR A 3 3.62 -7.83 3.65
N GLY A 4 4.08 -7.57 4.87
CA GLY A 4 4.99 -8.48 5.57
C GLY A 4 6.23 -8.78 4.72
N VAL A 5 6.49 -10.06 4.43
CA VAL A 5 7.62 -10.49 3.59
C VAL A 5 7.30 -10.55 2.09
N TYR A 6 6.05 -10.27 1.70
CA TYR A 6 5.61 -10.38 0.32
C TYR A 6 5.66 -9.02 -0.38
N ARG A 7 6.31 -8.98 -1.56
CA ARG A 7 6.47 -7.77 -2.38
C ARG A 7 5.95 -8.02 -3.79
N GLU A 8 5.14 -7.09 -4.29
CA GLU A 8 4.61 -7.07 -5.66
C GLU A 8 4.89 -5.71 -6.31
N THR A 9 5.39 -5.72 -7.55
CA THR A 9 5.57 -4.50 -8.34
C THR A 9 4.25 -4.10 -8.98
N LEU A 10 3.86 -2.85 -8.82
CA LEU A 10 2.67 -2.28 -9.46
C LEU A 10 3.11 -1.36 -10.58
N THR A 11 2.61 -1.61 -11.78
CA THR A 11 2.70 -0.66 -12.90
C THR A 11 1.49 0.27 -12.86
N ILE A 12 1.73 1.57 -12.98
CA ILE A 12 0.70 2.59 -13.05
C ILE A 12 0.60 3.05 -14.50
N ASP A 13 -0.55 2.80 -15.12
CA ASP A 13 -0.84 3.23 -16.49
C ASP A 13 -1.31 4.68 -16.46
N GLY A 14 -0.37 5.60 -16.20
CA GLY A 14 -0.67 7.04 -16.08
C GLY A 14 0.42 7.81 -15.34
N PRO A 15 0.36 9.15 -15.33
CA PRO A 15 1.34 9.99 -14.66
C PRO A 15 1.27 9.88 -13.13
N GLU A 16 0.09 9.53 -12.58
CA GLU A 16 -0.15 9.40 -11.15
C GLU A 16 -1.23 8.36 -10.86
N ILE A 17 -1.29 7.91 -9.60
CA ILE A 17 -2.36 7.07 -9.07
C ILE A 17 -3.09 7.85 -7.96
N SER A 18 -4.42 7.75 -7.92
CA SER A 18 -5.19 8.35 -6.82
C SER A 18 -5.01 7.55 -5.53
N LEU A 19 -5.17 8.19 -4.36
CA LEU A 19 -5.10 7.48 -3.08
C LEU A 19 -6.16 6.39 -2.97
N LYS A 20 -7.34 6.62 -3.57
CA LYS A 20 -8.43 5.64 -3.64
C LYS A 20 -8.01 4.40 -4.43
N ASP A 21 -7.50 4.58 -5.65
CA ASP A 21 -7.10 3.44 -6.50
C ASP A 21 -5.91 2.68 -5.89
N LEU A 22 -5.00 3.40 -5.22
CA LEU A 22 -3.90 2.78 -4.50
C LEU A 22 -4.40 1.90 -3.34
N ARG A 23 -5.40 2.37 -2.58
CA ARG A 23 -6.08 1.57 -1.54
C ARG A 23 -6.79 0.36 -2.13
N GLU A 24 -7.50 0.52 -3.26
CA GLU A 24 -8.16 -0.61 -3.93
C GLU A 24 -7.15 -1.68 -4.39
N LYS A 25 -5.99 -1.27 -4.92
CA LYS A 25 -4.90 -2.21 -5.25
C LYS A 25 -4.37 -2.92 -4.00
N ALA A 26 -4.22 -2.22 -2.89
CA ALA A 26 -3.78 -2.80 -1.61
C ALA A 26 -4.78 -3.83 -1.06
N VAL A 27 -6.08 -3.51 -1.05
CA VAL A 27 -7.16 -4.44 -0.66
C VAL A 27 -7.08 -5.72 -1.49
N LYS A 28 -7.04 -5.59 -2.83
CA LYS A 28 -6.94 -6.75 -3.73
C LYS A 28 -5.70 -7.60 -3.46
N LEU A 29 -4.57 -6.97 -3.13
CA LEU A 29 -3.35 -7.70 -2.78
C LEU A 29 -3.53 -8.51 -1.50
N ILE A 30 -4.12 -7.91 -0.46
CA ILE A 30 -4.36 -8.58 0.83
C ILE A 30 -5.39 -9.71 0.66
N GLU A 31 -6.48 -9.50 -0.07
CA GLU A 31 -7.47 -10.55 -0.35
C GLU A 31 -6.86 -11.73 -1.11
N LYS A 32 -6.02 -11.44 -2.12
CA LYS A 32 -5.29 -12.47 -2.88
C LYS A 32 -4.28 -13.23 -2.02
N LYS A 33 -3.54 -12.53 -1.15
CA LYS A 33 -2.44 -13.12 -0.38
C LYS A 33 -2.92 -13.77 0.93
N TYR A 34 -3.96 -13.22 1.54
CA TYR A 34 -4.56 -13.61 2.81
C TYR A 34 -6.08 -13.72 2.66
N PRO A 35 -6.60 -14.72 1.92
CA PRO A 35 -8.03 -14.85 1.64
C PRO A 35 -8.88 -15.07 2.90
N ASN A 36 -8.29 -15.60 3.97
CA ASN A 36 -8.94 -15.81 5.27
C ASN A 36 -8.59 -14.69 6.28
N ASN A 37 -8.31 -13.48 5.82
CA ASN A 37 -8.04 -12.36 6.71
C ASN A 37 -9.27 -12.06 7.60
N PRO A 38 -9.07 -11.60 8.85
CA PRO A 38 -10.17 -11.45 9.82
C PRO A 38 -11.10 -10.26 9.52
N PHE A 39 -10.73 -9.38 8.58
CA PHE A 39 -11.44 -8.12 8.33
C PHE A 39 -12.55 -8.26 7.27
N GLY A 40 -12.46 -9.24 6.37
CA GLY A 40 -13.49 -9.51 5.37
C GLY A 40 -13.86 -8.25 4.57
N LYS A 41 -15.12 -7.83 4.63
CA LYS A 41 -15.64 -6.67 3.89
C LYS A 41 -15.11 -5.33 4.42
N ASP A 42 -14.70 -5.27 5.68
CA ASP A 42 -14.26 -4.05 6.34
C ASP A 42 -12.75 -3.81 6.15
N LEU A 43 -12.07 -4.69 5.40
CA LEU A 43 -10.62 -4.65 5.18
C LEU A 43 -10.09 -3.28 4.72
N SER A 44 -10.85 -2.56 3.90
CA SER A 44 -10.45 -1.23 3.42
C SER A 44 -10.26 -0.22 4.56
N ASP A 45 -11.03 -0.33 5.64
CA ASP A 45 -10.98 0.58 6.79
C ASP A 45 -9.79 0.27 7.71
N HIS A 46 -9.29 -0.97 7.63
CA HIS A 46 -8.15 -1.46 8.41
C HIS A 46 -6.81 -1.33 7.67
N ILE A 47 -6.81 -0.94 6.39
CA ILE A 47 -5.59 -0.75 5.61
C ILE A 47 -5.02 0.65 5.81
N LEU A 48 -3.76 0.68 6.27
CA LEU A 48 -2.90 1.85 6.29
C LEU A 48 -1.78 1.65 5.26
N LEU A 49 -1.50 2.71 4.51
CA LEU A 49 -0.46 2.73 3.48
C LEU A 49 0.68 3.63 3.92
N TYR A 50 1.89 3.09 3.94
CA TYR A 50 3.08 3.81 4.34
C TYR A 50 4.10 3.84 3.21
N ARG A 51 4.90 4.89 3.19
CA ARG A 51 6.16 4.93 2.44
C ARG A 51 7.33 5.00 3.42
N HIS A 52 8.50 4.58 2.98
CA HIS A 52 9.71 4.79 3.77
C HIS A 52 10.16 6.25 3.69
N ASP A 53 10.70 6.76 4.80
CA ASP A 53 11.41 8.04 4.78
C ASP A 53 12.71 7.91 3.97
N MET A 54 12.97 8.87 3.09
CA MET A 54 14.14 8.84 2.18
C MET A 54 15.48 8.95 2.91
N ARG A 55 15.49 9.48 4.14
CA ARG A 55 16.69 9.64 4.96
C ARG A 55 16.89 8.49 5.94
N SER A 56 15.84 7.72 6.22
CA SER A 56 15.91 6.55 7.09
C SER A 56 14.87 5.51 6.70
N ILE A 57 15.33 4.44 6.05
CA ILE A 57 14.47 3.33 5.61
C ILE A 57 13.73 2.62 6.75
N ASN A 58 14.15 2.78 8.00
CA ASN A 58 13.45 2.16 9.15
C ASN A 58 12.27 3.01 9.65
N ILE A 59 12.02 4.16 9.05
CA ILE A 59 10.91 5.05 9.42
C ILE A 59 9.82 4.95 8.35
N LEU A 60 8.61 4.62 8.79
CA LEU A 60 7.41 4.60 7.96
C LEU A 60 6.64 5.92 8.11
N GLN A 61 6.23 6.49 6.99
CA GLN A 61 5.43 7.72 6.90
C GLN A 61 4.09 7.40 6.24
N LEU A 62 3.00 7.77 6.91
CA LEU A 62 1.65 7.51 6.42
C LEU A 62 1.43 8.28 5.11
N ILE A 63 0.93 7.59 4.09
CA ILE A 63 0.58 8.19 2.80
C ILE A 63 -0.80 8.83 2.94
N THR A 64 -0.83 10.15 3.03
CA THR A 64 -2.06 10.97 3.04
C THR A 64 -2.34 11.61 1.67
N THR A 65 -1.35 11.65 0.80
CA THR A 65 -1.42 12.15 -0.58
C THR A 65 -0.49 11.31 -1.48
N THR A 66 -0.85 11.14 -2.75
CA THR A 66 -0.06 10.37 -3.71
C THR A 66 0.94 11.21 -4.51
N ILE A 67 0.97 12.53 -4.32
CA ILE A 67 1.88 13.47 -5.01
C ILE A 67 3.36 13.13 -4.79
N GLU A 68 3.70 12.59 -3.61
CA GLU A 68 5.08 12.23 -3.26
C GLU A 68 5.47 10.80 -3.69
N LEU A 69 4.57 10.08 -4.38
CA LEU A 69 4.89 8.77 -4.93
C LEU A 69 5.61 8.94 -6.26
N CYS A 70 6.83 8.43 -6.33
CA CYS A 70 7.63 8.41 -7.54
C CYS A 70 7.84 6.97 -8.01
N GLU A 71 8.38 6.83 -9.22
CA GLU A 71 8.83 5.51 -9.68
C GLU A 71 9.81 4.90 -8.66
N GLY A 72 9.61 3.61 -8.37
CA GLY A 72 10.42 2.89 -7.38
C GLY A 72 10.02 3.10 -5.92
N THR A 73 9.06 4.00 -5.62
CA THR A 73 8.58 4.16 -4.24
C THR A 73 7.99 2.86 -3.71
N MET A 74 8.51 2.40 -2.57
CA MET A 74 7.94 1.28 -1.84
C MET A 74 6.73 1.77 -1.03
N VAL A 75 5.58 1.12 -1.27
CA VAL A 75 4.37 1.28 -0.46
C VAL A 75 4.21 0.04 0.41
N GLU A 76 4.28 0.22 1.72
CA GLU A 76 4.04 -0.79 2.74
C GLU A 76 2.55 -0.79 3.15
N ILE A 77 1.92 -1.96 3.13
CA ILE A 77 0.56 -2.17 3.62
C ILE A 77 0.64 -2.67 5.05
N VAL A 78 0.04 -1.92 5.97
CA VAL A 78 -0.10 -2.27 7.38
C VAL A 78 -1.58 -2.44 7.70
N LEU A 79 -1.91 -3.52 8.41
CA LEU A 79 -3.26 -3.78 8.91
C LEU A 79 -3.33 -3.31 10.37
N SER A 80 -4.34 -2.48 10.70
CA SER A 80 -4.57 -1.93 12.05
C SER A 80 -5.86 -2.40 12.68
#